data_AF-A0A537SMC9-F1
#
_entry.id   AF-A0A537SMC9-F1
#
_cell.length_a   1.000
_cell.length_b   1.000
_cell.length_c   1.000
_cell.angle_alpha   90.00
_cell.angle_beta   90.00
_cell.angle_gamma   90.00
#
_symmetry.space_group_name_H-M   'P 1'
#
loop_
_entity.id
_entity.type
_entity.pdbx_description
1 polymer ?
#
loop_
_entity_poly.entity_id
_entity_poly.type
_entity_poly.pdbx_seq_one_letter_code
_entity_poly.pdbx_strand_id
1 'polypeptide(L)' 'LADDYTIAIVTHNMQQAARVSDKTAFMYLGELVEFDETNRIFTSPRDRRTQDYITGRFG' A
#
# COMPACT_ATOMS: atom_id res chain seq x y z
N LEU A 1 -21.26 -2.14 8.58
CA LEU A 1 -20.04 -2.07 9.41
C LEU A 1 -18.91 -1.37 8.70
N ALA A 2 -18.43 -1.83 7.53
CA ALA A 2 -17.38 -1.11 6.81
C ALA A 2 -17.77 0.33 6.45
N ASP A 3 -19.03 0.58 6.06
CA ASP A 3 -19.54 1.93 5.76
C ASP A 3 -19.72 2.82 7.00
N ASP A 4 -19.74 2.23 8.20
CA ASP A 4 -20.03 2.94 9.45
C ASP A 4 -18.75 3.43 10.15
N TYR A 5 -17.58 2.93 9.73
CA TYR A 5 -16.30 3.16 10.41
C TYR A 5 -15.15 3.35 9.43
N THR A 6 -14.32 4.36 9.68
CA THR A 6 -13.04 4.52 8.98
C THR A 6 -11.94 3.78 9.75
N ILE A 7 -11.25 2.85 9.08
CA ILE A 7 -10.16 2.06 9.67
C ILE A 7 -8.85 2.46 9.01
N ALA A 8 -7.83 2.77 9.82
CA ALA A 8 -6.46 2.97 9.38
C ALA A 8 -5.57 1.89 10.00
N ILE A 9 -4.83 1.15 9.17
CA ILE A 9 -3.96 0.04 9.60
C ILE A 9 -2.55 0.30 9.08
N VAL A 10 -1.56 0.16 9.96
CA VAL A 10 -0.14 0.12 9.58
C VAL A 10 0.31 -1.33 9.65
N THR A 11 0.80 -1.88 8.54
CA THR A 11 1.20 -3.29 8.47
C THR A 11 2.35 -3.49 7.47
N HIS A 12 3.16 -4.51 7.72
CA HIS A 12 4.13 -5.04 6.76
C HIS A 12 3.59 -6.26 6.00
N ASN A 13 2.38 -6.73 6.34
CA ASN A 13 1.74 -7.83 5.63
C ASN A 13 1.07 -7.32 4.36
N MET A 14 1.87 -7.26 3.30
CA MET A 14 1.45 -6.78 1.98
C MET A 14 0.30 -7.59 1.38
N GLN A 15 0.23 -8.90 1.63
CA GLN A 15 -0.87 -9.71 1.12
C GLN A 15 -2.19 -9.42 1.84
N GLN A 16 -2.16 -9.06 3.12
CA GLN A 16 -3.35 -8.60 3.81
C GLN A 16 -3.77 -7.21 3.35
N ALA A 17 -2.84 -6.26 3.29
CA ALA A 17 -3.11 -4.91 2.79
C ALA A 17 -3.76 -4.94 1.40
N ALA A 18 -3.25 -5.78 0.48
CA ALA A 18 -3.81 -5.95 -0.86
C ALA A 18 -5.26 -6.49 -0.88
N ARG A 19 -5.69 -7.21 0.16
CA ARG A 19 -7.02 -7.83 0.23
C ARG A 19 -8.05 -7.03 1.01
N VAL A 20 -7.62 -6.31 2.05
CA VAL A 20 -8.56 -5.70 3.02
C VAL A 20 -8.66 -4.18 2.91
N SER A 21 -7.72 -3.53 2.23
CA SER A 21 -7.67 -2.07 2.15
C SER A 21 -8.32 -1.57 0.87
N ASP A 22 -9.17 -0.54 0.95
CA ASP A 22 -9.67 0.18 -0.23
C ASP A 22 -8.56 1.03 -0.85
N LYS A 23 -7.81 1.75 -0.01
CA LYS A 23 -6.68 2.60 -0.41
C LYS A 23 -5.41 2.20 0.34
N THR A 24 -4.28 2.36 -0.32
CA THR A 24 -2.97 2.03 0.25
C THR A 24 -2.02 3.22 0.13
N ALA A 25 -1.37 3.56 1.25
CA ALA A 25 -0.29 4.53 1.33
C ALA A 25 1.03 3.79 1.52
N PHE A 26 1.99 4.03 0.63
CA PHE A 26 3.37 3.59 0.80
C PHE A 26 4.20 4.74 1.37
N MET A 27 4.80 4.50 2.54
CA MET A 27 5.73 5.42 3.17
C MET A 27 7.14 4.85 3.19
N TYR A 28 8.13 5.69 2.94
CA TYR A 28 9.53 5.33 3.00
C TYR A 28 10.35 6.45 3.62
N LEU A 29 11.12 6.14 4.67
CA LEU A 29 11.99 7.09 5.38
C LEU A 29 11.29 8.40 5.83
N GLY A 30 10.02 8.29 6.24
CA GLY A 30 9.23 9.44 6.70
C GLY A 30 8.52 10.22 5.59
N GLU A 31 8.71 9.84 4.33
CA GLU A 31 8.01 10.44 3.19
C GLU A 31 6.83 9.57 2.74
N LEU A 32 5.69 10.20 2.43
CA LEU A 32 4.61 9.56 1.70
C LEU A 32 5.01 9.48 0.23
N VAL A 33 5.47 8.30 -0.18
CA VAL A 33 5.98 8.05 -1.53
C VAL A 33 4.84 7.90 -2.54
N GLU A 34 3.80 7.16 -2.17
CA GLU A 34 2.67 6.92 -3.06
C GLU A 34 1.37 6.65 -2.28
N PHE A 35 0.26 7.16 -2.78
CA PHE A 35 -1.08 6.89 -2.24
C PHE A 35 -2.07 6.77 -3.39
N ASP A 36 -2.75 5.62 -3.47
CA ASP A 36 -3.73 5.34 -4.53
C ASP A 36 -4.68 4.20 -4.11
N GLU A 37 -5.60 3.85 -5.01
CA GLU A 37 -6.39 2.63 -4.91
C GLU A 37 -5.47 1.41 -4.69
N THR A 38 -5.81 0.57 -3.72
CA THR A 38 -4.98 -0.59 -3.34
C THR A 38 -4.62 -1.44 -4.56
N ASN A 39 -5.58 -1.75 -5.43
CA ASN A 39 -5.33 -2.54 -6.63
C ASN A 39 -4.22 -1.92 -7.51
N ARG A 40 -4.21 -0.60 -7.65
CA ARG A 40 -3.19 0.08 -8.46
C ARG A 40 -1.82 0.02 -7.83
N ILE A 41 -1.72 0.28 -6.52
CA ILE A 41 -0.46 0.17 -5.77
C ILE A 41 0.16 -1.23 -5.96
N PHE A 42 -0.64 -2.30 -5.89
CA PHE A 42 -0.14 -3.67 -5.95
C PHE A 42 0.05 -4.24 -7.37
N THR A 43 -0.54 -3.65 -8.41
CA THR A 43 -0.46 -4.18 -9.79
C THR A 43 0.33 -3.29 -10.75
N SER A 44 0.18 -1.97 -10.65
CA SER A 44 0.81 -0.99 -11.52
C SER A 44 1.09 0.31 -10.74
N PRO A 45 2.02 0.25 -9.76
CA PRO A 45 2.43 1.44 -9.03
C PRO A 45 3.11 2.45 -9.96
N ARG A 46 2.99 3.73 -9.62
CA ARG A 46 3.55 4.84 -10.39
C ARG A 46 4.99 5.15 -9.98
N ASP A 47 5.33 4.95 -8.70
CA ASP A 47 6.69 5.18 -8.19
C ASP A 47 7.50 3.89 -8.21
N ARG A 48 8.74 3.98 -8.71
CA ARG A 48 9.67 2.86 -8.80
C ARG A 48 10.01 2.28 -7.43
N ARG A 49 10.09 3.10 -6.37
CA ARG A 49 10.34 2.66 -5.00
C ARG A 49 9.18 1.78 -4.50
N THR A 50 7.94 2.14 -4.81
CA THR A 50 6.77 1.32 -4.50
C THR A 50 6.84 -0.02 -5.25
N GLN A 51 7.17 0.01 -6.54
CA GLN A 51 7.29 -1.19 -7.38
C GLN A 51 8.37 -2.14 -6.85
N ASP A 52 9.56 -1.62 -6.59
CA ASP A 52 10.67 -2.41 -6.09
C ASP A 52 10.30 -3.03 -4.72
N TYR A 53 9.55 -2.33 -3.86
CA TYR A 53 9.17 -2.81 -2.52
C TYR A 53 8.17 -3.96 -2.59
N ILE A 54 7.13 -3.79 -3.40
CA ILE A 54 6.06 -4.80 -3.56
C ILE A 54 6.58 -6.06 -4.26
N THR A 55 7.49 -5.91 -5.22
CA THR A 55 8.07 -7.04 -5.95
C THR A 55 9.20 -7.75 -5.18
N GLY A 56 9.56 -7.28 -3.99
CA GLY A 56 10.62 -7.87 -3.18
C GLY A 56 12.03 -7.65 -3.76
N ARG A 57 12.22 -6.60 -4.56
CA ARG A 57 13.55 -6.17 -5.05
C ARG A 57 14.32 -5.32 -4.04
N PHE A 58 13.73 -5.04 -2.89
CA PHE A 58 14.42 -4.52 -1.73
C PHE A 58 14.96 -5.67 -0.90
N GLY A 59 16.29 -5.88 -0.95
CA GLY A 59 17.06 -6.67 0.02
C GLY A 59 16.73 -8.15 0.05
#